data_AF-A0A941WTL7-F1
#
_entry.id   AF-A0A941WTL7-F1
#
_cell.length_a   1.000
_cell.length_b   1.000
_cell.length_c   1.000
_cell.angle_alpha   90.00
_cell.angle_beta   90.00
_cell.angle_gamma   90.00
#
_symmetry.space_group_name_H-M   'P 1'
#
loop_
_entity.id
_entity.type
_entity.pdbx_description
1 polymer ?
#
loop_
_entity_poly.entity_id
_entity_poly.type
_entity_poly.pdbx_seq_one_letter_code
_entity_poly.pdbx_strand_id
1 'polypeptide(L)'
;MYNKKLWIIVIILIVAIILLVGFAALNPNKPVTYILENFMNSQQISNFNEIANKCGFTVKNITRDDSLDGLDGDNTLGFRIETQYKGNVILYIKDGNVKSIRFADNYLYNDGNYFGELSDYLN
;
A
#
# COMPACT_ATOMS: atom_id res chain seq x y z
N MET A 1 -28.50 49.06 -4.09
CA MET A 1 -27.55 49.02 -5.23
C MET A 1 -26.34 48.21 -4.80
N TYR A 2 -26.14 47.02 -5.37
CA TYR A 2 -24.96 46.21 -5.06
C TYR A 2 -23.70 46.87 -5.63
N ASN A 3 -22.65 46.99 -4.80
CA ASN A 3 -21.40 47.64 -5.17
C ASN A 3 -20.65 46.75 -6.17
N LYS A 4 -20.40 47.23 -7.40
CA LYS A 4 -19.67 46.48 -8.45
C LYS A 4 -18.31 45.94 -7.97
N LYS A 5 -17.67 46.63 -7.02
CA LYS A 5 -16.41 46.18 -6.38
C LYS A 5 -16.59 44.91 -5.55
N LEU A 6 -17.74 44.73 -4.91
CA LEU A 6 -18.06 43.54 -4.11
C LEU A 6 -18.16 42.29 -4.98
N TRP A 7 -18.77 42.40 -6.17
CA TRP A 7 -18.89 41.29 -7.12
C TRP A 7 -17.55 40.84 -7.69
N ILE A 8 -16.65 41.78 -7.95
CA ILE A 8 -15.28 41.48 -8.40
C ILE A 8 -14.53 40.68 -7.33
N ILE A 9 -14.66 41.06 -6.05
CA ILE A 9 -14.05 40.34 -4.92
C ILE A 9 -14.62 38.92 -4.79
N VAL A 10 -15.94 38.76 -4.92
CA VAL A 10 -16.60 37.45 -4.84
C VAL A 10 -16.13 36.52 -5.97
N ILE A 11 -16.00 37.04 -7.19
CA ILE A 11 -15.53 36.26 -8.35
C ILE A 11 -14.08 35.80 -8.13
N ILE A 12 -13.20 36.68 -7.63
CA ILE A 12 -11.80 36.32 -7.34
C ILE A 12 -11.73 35.21 -6.29
N LEU A 13 -12.55 35.28 -5.24
CA LEU A 13 -12.63 34.26 -4.20
C LEU A 13 -13.09 32.90 -4.76
N ILE A 14 -14.10 32.88 -5.63
CA ILE A 14 -14.58 31.65 -6.25
C ILE A 14 -13.50 31.03 -7.13
N VAL A 15 -12.80 31.83 -7.95
CA VAL A 15 -11.70 31.34 -8.79
C VAL A 15 -10.55 30.79 -7.94
N ALA A 16 -10.20 31.45 -6.84
CA ALA A 16 -9.16 30.97 -5.92
C ALA A 16 -9.54 29.62 -5.28
N ILE A 17 -10.80 29.43 -4.89
CA ILE A 17 -11.31 28.16 -4.35
C ILE A 17 -11.25 27.04 -5.40
N ILE A 18 -11.66 27.32 -6.64
CA ILE A 18 -11.60 26.34 -7.74
C ILE A 18 -10.15 25.92 -8.02
N LEU A 19 -9.21 26.88 -8.01
CA LEU A 19 -7.79 26.59 -8.20
C LEU A 19 -7.20 25.75 -7.06
N LEU A 20 -7.57 26.01 -5.80
CA LEU A 20 -7.13 25.23 -4.65
C LEU A 20 -7.65 23.78 -4.69
N VAL A 21 -8.93 23.59 -5.01
CA VAL A 21 -9.53 22.25 -5.13
C VAL A 21 -8.92 21.49 -6.31
N GLY A 22 -8.69 22.17 -7.44
CA GLY A 22 -8.03 21.58 -8.61
C GLY A 22 -6.59 21.14 -8.30
N PHE A 23 -5.83 21.95 -7.58
CA PHE A 23 -4.45 21.61 -7.20
C PHE A 23 -4.37 20.42 -6.23
N ALA A 24 -5.32 20.30 -5.29
CA ALA A 24 -5.40 19.16 -4.40
C ALA A 24 -5.76 17.86 -5.13
N ALA A 25 -6.67 17.91 -6.12
CA ALA A 25 -7.02 16.75 -6.95
C ALA A 25 -5.86 16.26 -7.84
N LEU A 26 -4.93 17.15 -8.21
CA LEU A 26 -3.75 16.82 -9.01
C LEU A 26 -2.60 16.18 -8.21
N ASN A 27 -2.66 16.21 -6.88
CA ASN A 27 -1.70 15.55 -5.99
C ASN A 27 -2.38 14.40 -5.22
N PRO A 28 -2.78 13.31 -5.90
CA PRO A 28 -3.31 12.16 -5.20
C PRO A 28 -2.21 11.59 -4.30
N ASN A 29 -2.48 11.51 -2.99
CA ASN A 29 -1.70 10.66 -2.11
C ASN A 29 -1.81 9.24 -2.65
N LYS A 30 -0.72 8.72 -3.21
CA LYS A 30 -0.69 7.34 -3.72
C LYS A 30 -0.95 6.38 -2.56
N PRO A 31 -1.74 5.32 -2.77
CA PRO A 31 -1.91 4.28 -1.76
C PRO A 31 -0.55 3.66 -1.45
N VAL A 32 -0.32 3.20 -0.23
CA VAL A 32 0.95 2.59 0.19
C VAL A 32 1.35 1.39 -0.70
N THR A 33 0.37 0.73 -1.31
CA THR A 33 0.55 -0.40 -2.23
C THR A 33 0.96 -0.01 -3.66
N TYR A 34 1.14 1.27 -3.99
CA TYR A 34 1.42 1.70 -5.38
C TYR A 34 2.66 1.03 -5.99
N ILE A 35 3.65 0.64 -5.18
CA ILE A 35 4.85 -0.09 -5.63
C ILE A 35 4.47 -1.45 -6.25
N LEU A 36 3.38 -2.06 -5.77
CA LEU A 36 2.90 -3.35 -6.26
C LEU A 36 2.20 -3.27 -7.62
N GLU A 37 1.76 -2.08 -8.07
CA GLU A 37 1.03 -1.90 -9.33
C GLU A 37 1.87 -2.28 -10.57
N ASN A 38 3.19 -2.29 -10.45
CA ASN A 38 4.09 -2.77 -11.51
C ASN A 38 4.12 -4.31 -11.64
N PHE A 39 3.59 -5.03 -10.65
CA PHE A 39 3.71 -6.49 -10.52
C PHE A 39 2.36 -7.19 -10.35
N MET A 40 1.34 -6.47 -9.90
CA MET A 40 0.03 -6.97 -9.53
C MET A 40 -1.05 -6.05 -10.12
N ASN A 41 -2.14 -6.62 -10.61
CA ASN A 41 -3.32 -5.85 -11.00
C ASN A 41 -4.16 -5.45 -9.77
N SER A 42 -5.15 -4.59 -9.96
CA SER A 42 -5.98 -4.06 -8.87
C SER A 42 -6.69 -5.14 -8.04
N GLN A 43 -7.13 -6.24 -8.65
CA GLN A 43 -7.78 -7.35 -7.94
C GLN A 43 -6.77 -8.12 -7.08
N GLN A 44 -5.57 -8.35 -7.60
CA GLN A 44 -4.49 -9.01 -6.88
C GLN A 44 -4.02 -8.15 -5.69
N ILE A 45 -3.94 -6.83 -5.86
CA ILE A 45 -3.63 -5.89 -4.77
C ILE A 45 -4.74 -5.90 -3.71
N SER A 46 -6.01 -5.94 -4.12
CA SER A 46 -7.13 -6.10 -3.18
C SER A 46 -6.99 -7.39 -2.36
N ASN A 47 -6.66 -8.50 -3.01
CA ASN A 47 -6.42 -9.78 -2.34
C ASN A 47 -5.22 -9.72 -1.38
N PHE A 48 -4.13 -9.03 -1.75
CA PHE A 48 -3.01 -8.78 -0.84
C PHE A 48 -3.46 -8.02 0.41
N ASN A 49 -4.27 -6.97 0.26
CA ASN A 49 -4.77 -6.19 1.40
C ASN A 49 -5.64 -7.05 2.33
N GLU A 50 -6.48 -7.93 1.78
CA GLU A 50 -7.26 -8.89 2.57
C GLU A 50 -6.38 -9.88 3.33
N ILE A 51 -5.34 -10.41 2.68
CA ILE A 51 -4.37 -11.32 3.32
C ILE A 51 -3.62 -10.59 4.43
N ALA A 52 -3.09 -9.38 4.17
CA ALA A 52 -2.38 -8.57 5.16
C ALA A 52 -3.23 -8.28 6.40
N ASN A 53 -4.50 -7.93 6.19
CA ASN A 53 -5.46 -7.71 7.28
C ASN A 53 -5.69 -8.99 8.10
N LYS A 54 -5.84 -10.16 7.44
CA LYS A 54 -5.98 -11.45 8.13
C LYS A 54 -4.71 -11.89 8.86
N CYS A 55 -3.54 -11.51 8.35
CA CYS A 55 -2.26 -11.69 9.04
C CYS A 55 -2.04 -10.66 10.16
N GLY A 56 -3.02 -9.80 10.47
CA GLY A 56 -3.00 -8.93 11.65
C GLY A 56 -2.09 -7.70 11.53
N PHE A 57 -1.79 -7.22 10.32
CA PHE A 57 -0.94 -6.03 10.16
C PHE A 57 -1.45 -4.99 9.18
N THR A 58 -1.09 -3.73 9.44
CA THR A 58 -1.30 -2.58 8.56
C THR A 58 0.01 -2.21 7.90
N VAL A 59 -0.02 -2.09 6.57
CA VAL A 59 1.15 -1.72 5.77
C VAL A 59 1.41 -0.21 5.88
N LYS A 60 2.60 0.17 6.32
CA LYS A 60 3.08 1.57 6.32
C LYS A 60 3.91 1.90 5.09
N ASN A 61 4.72 0.95 4.64
CA ASN A 61 5.56 1.09 3.47
C ASN A 61 5.86 -0.27 2.85
N ILE A 62 6.05 -0.31 1.53
CA ILE A 62 6.51 -1.49 0.80
C ILE A 62 7.72 -1.09 -0.03
N THR A 63 8.80 -1.85 0.10
CA THR A 63 10.03 -1.63 -0.66
C THR A 63 10.41 -2.90 -1.40
N ARG A 64 10.65 -2.80 -2.70
CA ARG A 64 11.20 -3.89 -3.51
C ARG A 64 12.62 -4.21 -3.04
N ASP A 65 12.93 -5.49 -2.88
CA ASP A 65 14.28 -5.95 -2.51
C ASP A 65 14.68 -7.14 -3.38
N ASP A 66 15.45 -6.86 -4.44
CA ASP A 66 15.90 -7.87 -5.42
C ASP A 66 16.79 -8.95 -4.78
N SER A 67 17.42 -8.67 -3.63
CA SER A 67 18.23 -9.68 -2.93
C SER A 67 17.39 -10.82 -2.35
N LEU A 68 16.07 -10.63 -2.26
CA LEU A 68 15.13 -11.62 -1.78
C LEU A 68 14.56 -12.50 -2.91
N ASP A 69 14.82 -12.20 -4.18
CA ASP A 69 14.23 -12.95 -5.29
C ASP A 69 14.66 -14.42 -5.30
N GLY A 70 13.71 -15.29 -5.61
CA GLY A 70 13.93 -16.73 -5.65
C GLY A 70 14.10 -17.40 -4.28
N LEU A 71 14.20 -16.65 -3.18
CA LEU A 71 14.45 -17.22 -1.85
C LEU A 71 13.25 -17.98 -1.27
N ASP A 72 12.04 -17.75 -1.76
CA ASP A 72 10.82 -18.49 -1.37
C ASP A 72 10.24 -19.30 -2.55
N GLY A 73 11.13 -19.79 -3.41
CA GLY A 73 10.85 -20.62 -4.58
C GLY A 73 11.09 -19.91 -5.91
N ASP A 74 11.15 -20.70 -6.98
CA ASP A 74 11.50 -20.20 -8.31
C ASP A 74 10.55 -19.10 -8.79
N ASN A 75 11.13 -18.08 -9.42
CA ASN A 75 10.46 -16.91 -9.99
C ASN A 75 9.62 -16.10 -8.97
N THR A 76 9.99 -16.14 -7.70
CA THR A 76 9.40 -15.26 -6.68
C THR A 76 10.12 -13.92 -6.64
N LEU A 77 9.33 -12.85 -6.49
CA LEU A 77 9.81 -11.49 -6.28
C LEU A 77 9.65 -11.10 -4.81
N GLY A 78 10.71 -10.58 -4.19
CA GLY A 78 10.74 -10.25 -2.77
C GLY A 78 10.54 -8.76 -2.44
N PHE A 79 9.83 -8.49 -1.36
CA PHE A 79 9.53 -7.14 -0.88
C PHE A 79 9.64 -7.09 0.64
N ARG A 80 10.12 -5.95 1.16
CA ARG A 80 10.06 -5.63 2.59
C ARG A 80 8.84 -4.80 2.87
N ILE A 81 8.11 -5.17 3.92
CA ILE A 81 6.94 -4.48 4.40
C ILE A 81 7.27 -3.89 5.78
N GLU A 82 7.13 -2.58 5.88
CA GLU A 82 7.08 -1.90 7.16
C GLU A 82 5.64 -1.90 7.68
N THR A 83 5.45 -2.24 8.95
CA THR A 83 4.13 -2.33 9.58
C THR A 83 3.98 -1.37 10.76
N GLN A 84 2.83 -1.43 11.45
CA GLN A 84 2.67 -0.75 12.74
C GLN A 84 3.64 -1.24 13.82
N TYR A 85 4.16 -2.46 13.69
CA TYR A 85 5.09 -3.08 14.63
C TYR A 85 6.54 -2.95 14.17
N LYS A 86 7.47 -3.03 15.13
CA LYS A 86 8.90 -3.08 14.84
C LYS A 86 9.26 -4.48 14.35
N GLY A 87 9.47 -4.62 13.05
CA GLY A 87 10.10 -5.80 12.49
C GLY A 87 9.91 -5.90 10.98
N ASN A 88 10.68 -6.81 10.38
CA ASN A 88 10.78 -6.94 8.94
C ASN A 88 9.82 -8.01 8.45
N VAL A 89 8.61 -7.59 8.04
CA VAL A 89 7.71 -8.48 7.30
C VAL A 89 8.24 -8.58 5.87
N ILE A 90 8.30 -9.79 5.33
CA ILE A 90 8.73 -10.05 3.96
C ILE A 90 7.53 -10.57 3.17
N LEU A 91 7.28 -9.98 2.01
CA LEU A 91 6.28 -10.43 1.05
C LEU A 91 6.99 -11.06 -0.14
N TYR A 92 6.52 -12.24 -0.54
CA TYR A 92 6.88 -12.86 -1.80
C TYR A 92 5.68 -12.89 -2.74
N ILE A 93 5.91 -12.47 -3.98
CA ILE A 93 4.91 -12.50 -5.06
C ILE A 93 5.38 -13.48 -6.13
N LYS A 94 4.45 -14.25 -6.69
CA LYS A 94 4.68 -15.13 -7.85
C LYS A 94 3.54 -14.98 -8.84
N ASP A 95 3.87 -14.75 -10.11
CA ASP A 95 2.89 -14.56 -11.19
C ASP A 95 1.81 -13.51 -10.86
N GLY A 96 2.23 -12.44 -10.17
CA GLY A 96 1.38 -11.34 -9.70
C GLY A 96 0.48 -11.66 -8.50
N ASN A 97 0.59 -12.85 -7.90
CA ASN A 97 -0.19 -13.25 -6.72
C ASN A 97 0.70 -13.34 -5.48
N VAL A 98 0.12 -13.12 -4.30
CA VAL A 98 0.82 -13.35 -3.02
C VAL A 98 1.16 -14.83 -2.91
N LYS A 99 2.47 -15.14 -2.91
CA LYS A 99 3.01 -16.48 -2.67
C LYS A 99 3.08 -16.75 -1.18
N SER A 100 3.74 -15.85 -0.44
CA SER A 100 3.87 -15.95 1.01
C SER A 100 4.07 -14.58 1.67
N ILE A 101 3.76 -14.52 2.96
CA ILE A 101 4.10 -13.42 3.85
C ILE A 101 4.79 -14.02 5.06
N ARG A 102 5.99 -13.51 5.39
CA ARG A 102 6.86 -14.05 6.42
C ARG A 102 7.25 -13.00 7.45
N PHE A 103 7.45 -13.44 8.68
CA PHE A 103 8.00 -12.63 9.77
C PHE A 103 8.93 -13.49 10.63
N ALA A 104 10.16 -13.02 10.85
CA ALA A 104 11.16 -13.72 11.68
C ALA A 104 11.23 -15.24 11.37
N ASP A 105 11.47 -15.57 10.10
CA ASP A 105 11.51 -16.94 9.54
C ASP A 105 10.19 -17.72 9.53
N ASN A 106 9.16 -17.27 10.23
CA ASN A 106 7.84 -17.90 10.26
C ASN A 106 6.96 -17.44 9.09
N TYR A 107 6.08 -18.33 8.62
CA TYR A 107 5.01 -17.96 7.68
C TYR A 107 3.83 -17.39 8.45
N LEU A 108 3.31 -16.26 7.99
CA LEU A 108 1.96 -15.77 8.34
C LEU A 108 0.94 -16.27 7.31
N TYR A 109 1.37 -16.33 6.03
CA TYR A 109 0.63 -16.87 4.91
C TYR A 109 1.58 -17.58 3.94
N ASN A 110 1.17 -18.72 3.37
CA ASN A 110 1.92 -19.42 2.32
C ASN A 110 1.00 -20.30 1.47
N ASP A 111 1.07 -20.17 0.14
CA ASP A 111 0.31 -20.96 -0.84
C ASP A 111 -1.18 -21.11 -0.52
N GLY A 112 -1.86 -20.00 -0.19
CA GLY A 112 -3.29 -20.01 0.12
C GLY A 112 -3.64 -20.32 1.58
N ASN A 113 -2.67 -20.74 2.39
CA ASN A 113 -2.89 -21.12 3.79
C ASN A 113 -2.47 -20.00 4.74
N TYR A 114 -3.28 -19.76 5.77
CA TYR A 114 -2.99 -18.84 6.87
C TYR A 114 -2.42 -19.61 8.05
N PHE A 115 -1.36 -19.08 8.65
CA PHE A 115 -0.61 -19.75 9.72
C PHE A 115 -0.69 -19.00 11.06
N GLY A 116 -0.95 -17.70 11.04
CA GLY A 116 -1.11 -16.90 12.26
C GLY A 116 -1.12 -15.41 11.99
N GLU A 117 -1.34 -14.64 13.05
CA GLU A 117 -1.23 -13.18 13.01
C GLU A 117 0.19 -12.74 13.37
N LEU A 118 0.61 -11.59 12.87
CA LEU A 118 1.92 -11.02 13.18
C LEU A 118 2.13 -10.85 14.70
N SER A 119 1.08 -10.50 15.43
CA SER A 119 1.05 -10.33 16.89
C SER A 119 1.48 -11.57 17.66
N ASP A 120 1.23 -12.77 17.13
CA ASP A 120 1.60 -14.04 17.76
C ASP A 120 3.13 -14.20 17.92
N TYR A 121 3.91 -13.43 17.15
CA TYR A 121 5.37 -13.54 17.04
C TYR A 121 6.12 -12.34 17.65
N LEU A 122 5.44 -11.39 18.30
CA LEU A 122 6.05 -10.16 18.86
C LEU A 122 6.44 -10.25 20.34
N ASN A 123 6.52 -11.47 20.90
CA ASN A 123 6.84 -11.72 22.31
C ASN A 123 8.23 -11.23 22.73
#